data_AF-A0A8E2VKP8-F1
#
_entry.id   AF-A0A8E2VKP8-F1
#
_cell.length_a   1.000
_cell.length_b   1.000
_cell.length_c   1.000
_cell.angle_alpha   90.00
_cell.angle_beta   90.00
_cell.angle_gamma   90.00
#
_symmetry.space_group_name_H-M   'P 1'
#
loop_
_entity.id
_entity.type
_entity.pdbx_description
1 polymer ?
#
loop_
_entity_poly.entity_id
_entity_poly.type
_entity_poly.pdbx_seq_one_letter_code
_entity_poly.pdbx_strand_id
1 'polypeptide(L)' 'MDIKAVVGKNVRHFRELKGISQEELAFDADLHRTYVSGVERGIRNPTVLIVAKLAAALGVEPFKLLEFRC' A
#
# COMPACT_ATOMS: atom_id res chain seq x y z
N MET A 1 4.21 2.59 -17.42
CA MET A 1 3.63 2.90 -16.09
C MET A 1 4.72 2.83 -15.05
N ASP A 2 4.83 3.81 -14.16
CA ASP A 2 5.74 3.74 -13.01
C ASP A 2 5.23 2.68 -12.01
N ILE A 3 6.06 1.69 -11.67
CA ILE A 3 5.71 0.61 -10.74
C ILE A 3 5.33 1.13 -9.35
N LYS A 4 5.90 2.27 -8.91
CA LYS A 4 5.52 2.90 -7.63
C LYS A 4 4.07 3.36 -7.65
N ALA A 5 3.62 3.89 -8.80
CA ALA A 5 2.23 4.32 -8.97
C ALA A 5 1.27 3.13 -8.99
N VAL A 6 1.68 1.98 -9.54
CA VAL A 6 0.90 0.73 -9.50
C VAL A 6 0.73 0.26 -8.05
N VAL A 7 1.83 0.17 -7.31
CA VAL A 7 1.80 -0.20 -5.88
C VAL A 7 0.92 0.77 -5.08
N GLY A 8 1.11 2.08 -5.27
CA GLY A 8 0.32 3.09 -4.57
C GLY A 8 -1.18 2.99 -4.83
N LYS A 9 -1.59 2.78 -6.10
CA LYS A 9 -2.99 2.59 -6.47
C LYS A 9 -3.57 1.33 -5.86
N ASN A 10 -2.85 0.21 -5.89
CA ASN A 10 -3.32 -1.06 -5.33
C ASN A 10 -3.43 -1.00 -3.80
N VAL A 11 -2.46 -0.39 -3.11
CA VAL A 11 -2.52 -0.14 -1.66
C VAL A 11 -3.77 0.66 -1.32
N ARG A 12 -4.00 1.78 -2.02
CA ARG A 12 -5.19 2.61 -1.81
C ARG A 12 -6.49 1.84 -2.07
N HIS A 13 -6.54 1.08 -3.16
CA HIS A 13 -7.71 0.28 -3.53
C HIS A 13 -8.09 -0.72 -2.45
N PHE A 14 -7.13 -1.55 -1.99
CA PHE A 14 -7.41 -2.51 -0.93
C PHE A 14 -7.69 -1.84 0.42
N ARG A 15 -7.07 -0.69 0.69
CA ARG A 15 -7.38 0.10 1.90
C ARG A 15 -8.84 0.58 1.90
N GLU A 16 -9.30 1.12 0.78
CA GLU A 16 -10.67 1.59 0.60
C GLU A 16 -11.68 0.42 0.65
N LEU A 17 -11.34 -0.74 0.06
CA LEU A 17 -12.14 -1.96 0.18
C LEU A 17 -12.25 -2.48 1.62
N LYS A 18 -11.18 -2.38 2.41
CA LYS A 18 -11.17 -2.72 3.84
C LYS A 18 -11.89 -1.67 4.69
N GLY A 19 -12.17 -0.48 4.16
CA GLY A 19 -12.90 0.59 4.84
C GLY A 19 -12.10 1.32 5.91
N ILE A 20 -10.76 1.26 5.87
CA ILE A 20 -9.89 1.87 6.88
C ILE A 20 -9.22 3.15 6.37
N SER A 21 -8.88 4.06 7.29
CA SER A 21 -8.10 5.27 7.01
C SER A 21 -6.62 4.98 6.73
N GLN A 22 -5.89 5.98 6.23
CA GLN A 22 -4.43 5.87 6.09
C GLN A 22 -3.73 5.75 7.44
N GLU A 23 -4.32 6.28 8.51
CA GLU A 23 -3.76 6.24 9.86
C GLU A 23 -3.90 4.85 10.47
N GLU A 24 -5.07 4.22 10.30
CA GLU A 24 -5.29 2.83 10.68
C GLU A 24 -4.38 1.88 9.88
N LEU A 25 -4.25 2.05 8.56
CA LEU A 25 -3.32 1.22 7.77
C LEU A 25 -1.87 1.38 8.24
N ALA A 26 -1.48 2.62 8.57
CA ALA A 26 -0.13 2.90 9.03
C ALA A 26 0.12 2.23 10.40
N PHE A 27 -0.85 2.30 11.30
CA PHE A 27 -0.80 1.61 12.58
C PHE A 27 -0.70 0.09 12.41
N ASP A 28 -1.58 -0.52 11.62
CA ASP A 28 -1.61 -1.96 11.35
C ASP A 28 -0.30 -2.47 10.70
N ALA A 29 0.31 -1.65 9.83
CA ALA A 29 1.55 -1.99 9.12
C ALA A 29 2.83 -1.65 9.90
N ASP A 30 2.72 -1.05 11.10
CA ASP A 30 3.86 -0.52 11.86
C ASP A 30 4.68 0.47 11.00
N LEU A 31 4.00 1.51 10.51
CA LEU A 31 4.52 2.57 9.64
C LEU A 31 4.01 3.94 10.08
N HIS A 32 4.71 4.99 9.65
CA HIS A 32 4.22 6.35 9.83
C HIS A 32 3.14 6.68 8.77
N ARG A 33 2.05 7.34 9.17
CA ARG A 33 0.94 7.74 8.26
C ARG A 33 1.42 8.48 7.01
N THR A 34 2.41 9.37 7.13
CA THR A 34 2.97 10.11 5.98
C THR A 34 3.75 9.21 5.03
N TYR A 35 4.30 8.10 5.50
CA TYR A 35 4.91 7.09 4.64
C TYR A 35 3.84 6.40 3.79
N VAL A 36 2.74 5.94 4.42
CA VAL A 36 1.59 5.34 3.73
C VAL A 36 1.02 6.30 2.68
N SER A 37 0.78 7.56 3.05
CA SER A 37 0.34 8.60 2.11
C SER A 37 1.31 8.77 0.92
N GLY A 38 2.63 8.74 1.18
CA GLY A 38 3.64 8.81 0.14
C GLY A 38 3.68 7.59 -0.78
N VAL A 39 3.38 6.39 -0.26
CA VAL A 39 3.22 5.16 -1.06
C VAL A 39 1.98 5.28 -1.95
N GLU A 40 0.81 5.62 -1.40
CA GLU A 40 -0.43 5.73 -2.18
C GLU A 40 -0.35 6.75 -3.32
N ARG A 41 0.48 7.78 -3.15
CA ARG A 41 0.74 8.82 -4.16
C ARG A 41 1.85 8.46 -5.15
N GLY A 42 2.51 7.31 -5.01
CA GLY A 42 3.64 6.89 -5.86
C GLY A 42 4.94 7.68 -5.65
N ILE A 43 5.02 8.50 -4.59
CA ILE A 43 6.20 9.32 -4.27
C ILE A 43 7.29 8.45 -3.64
N ARG A 44 6.90 7.48 -2.81
CA ARG A 44 7.82 6.55 -2.15
C ARG A 44 8.12 5.34 -3.03
N ASN A 45 9.33 4.81 -2.89
CA ASN A 45 9.73 3.51 -3.40
C ASN A 45 9.78 2.51 -2.22
N PRO A 46 8.67 1.84 -1.87
CA PRO A 46 8.66 0.91 -0.76
C PRO A 46 9.58 -0.28 -1.05
N THR A 47 10.37 -0.70 -0.06
CA THR A 47 11.14 -1.94 -0.16
C THR A 47 10.20 -3.15 -0.16
N VAL A 48 10.69 -4.31 -0.58
CA VAL A 48 9.91 -5.56 -0.58
C VAL A 48 9.33 -5.89 0.81
N LEU A 49 10.08 -5.63 1.88
CA LEU A 49 9.60 -5.82 3.26
C LEU A 49 8.41 -4.90 3.59
N ILE A 50 8.44 -3.66 3.11
CA ILE A 50 7.33 -2.73 3.31
C ILE A 50 6.09 -3.15 2.50
N VAL A 51 6.29 -3.64 1.27
CA VAL A 51 5.19 -4.20 0.47
C VAL A 51 4.54 -5.38 1.20
N ALA A 52 5.34 -6.28 1.79
CA ALA A 52 4.83 -7.39 2.59
C ALA A 52 4.07 -6.92 3.84
N LYS A 53 4.59 -5.93 4.59
CA LYS A 53 3.90 -5.33 5.75
C LYS A 53 2.55 -4.73 5.36
N LEU A 54 2.51 -3.93 4.30
CA LEU A 54 1.28 -3.31 3.79
C LEU A 54 0.27 -4.38 3.34
N ALA A 55 0.72 -5.40 2.62
CA ALA A 55 -0.13 -6.49 2.17
C ALA A 55 -0.75 -7.27 3.34
N ALA A 56 0.06 -7.59 4.36
CA ALA A 56 -0.40 -8.24 5.59
C ALA A 56 -1.45 -7.38 6.33
N ALA A 57 -1.17 -6.09 6.52
CA ALA A 57 -2.11 -5.15 7.14
C ALA A 57 -3.42 -5.02 6.33
N LEU A 58 -3.35 -5.13 5.01
CA LEU A 58 -4.51 -5.08 4.12
C LEU A 58 -5.24 -6.43 3.98
N GLY A 59 -4.69 -7.52 4.54
CA GLY A 59 -5.27 -8.87 4.41
C GLY A 59 -5.20 -9.45 2.99
N VAL A 60 -4.15 -9.11 2.24
CA VAL A 60 -3.96 -9.56 0.84
C VAL A 60 -2.58 -10.13 0.61
N GLU A 61 -2.43 -10.94 -0.43
CA GLU A 61 -1.12 -11.43 -0.88
C GLU A 61 -0.27 -10.29 -1.48
N PRO A 62 1.05 -10.24 -1.22
CA PRO A 62 1.92 -9.14 -1.69
C PRO A 62 1.89 -8.91 -3.20
N PHE A 63 1.74 -9.96 -4.01
CA PHE A 63 1.71 -9.83 -5.48
C PHE A 63 0.50 -9.01 -5.95
N LYS A 64 -0.60 -8.96 -5.19
CA LYS A 64 -1.77 -8.13 -5.53
C LYS A 64 -1.43 -6.64 -5.50
N LEU A 65 -0.41 -6.23 -4.75
CA LEU A 65 0.06 -4.85 -4.76
C LEU A 65 0.88 -4.52 -6.02
N LEU A 66 1.39 -5.52 -6.74
CA LEU A 66 2.18 -5.38 -7.96
C LEU A 66 1.37 -5.60 -9.24
N GLU A 67 0.10 -5.99 -9.12
CA GLU A 67 -0.77 -6.31 -10.25
C GLU A 67 -1.06 -5.06 -11.10
N PHE A 68 -0.77 -5.14 -12.41
CA PHE A 68 -1.15 -4.10 -13.37
C PHE A 68 -2.61 -4.31 -13.78
N ARG A 69 -3.49 -3.44 -13.30
CA ARG A 69 -4.90 -3.42 -13.69
C ARG A 69 -5.10 -2.43 -14.83
N CYS A 70 -5.79 -2.86 -15.89
CA CYS A 70 -6.16 -2.03 -17.06
C CYS A 70 -7.15 -0.93 -16.67
#